data_AF-A0A1F3VBQ2-F1
#
_entry.id   AF-A0A1F3VBQ2-F1
#
_cell.length_a   1.000
_cell.length_b   1.000
_cell.length_c   1.000
_cell.angle_alpha   90.00
_cell.angle_beta   90.00
_cell.angle_gamma   90.00
#
_symmetry.space_group_name_H-M   'P 1'
#
loop_
_entity.id
_entity.type
_entity.pdbx_description
1 polymer ?
#
loop_
_entity_poly.entity_id
_entity_poly.type
_entity_poly.pdbx_seq_one_letter_code
_entity_poly.pdbx_strand_id
1 'polypeptide(L)'
;MKLKFSQIIPSFVMTILVLIVLEILTTTLLPILGIEHYRLPFNILIILFLAFKLETPFIACLILVVQLFYSVFSVEGWAYGTFAGVIVCIIISYLRDMLHFDSKLFTIFVTQIFQVVWFIIVSLLIYLRLGTTEYILLKLARFLPESLVISLMAPFFFMLLDQIWKVKEGGVLGEND
;
A
#
# COMPACT_ATOMS: atom_id res chain seq x y z
N MET A 1 19.55 -14.78 5.74
CA MET A 1 19.60 -14.28 7.15
C MET A 1 18.19 -13.88 7.60
N LYS A 2 17.49 -14.75 8.34
CA LYS A 2 16.18 -14.45 8.94
C LYS A 2 16.26 -13.15 9.74
N LEU A 3 15.47 -12.14 9.39
CA LEU A 3 15.39 -10.88 10.14
C LEU A 3 15.16 -11.22 11.62
N LYS A 4 16.07 -10.79 12.49
CA LYS A 4 15.82 -10.87 13.93
C LYS A 4 14.62 -9.96 14.21
N PHE A 5 13.65 -10.44 14.98
CA PHE A 5 12.46 -9.66 15.40
C PHE A 5 12.83 -8.24 15.89
N SER A 6 14.01 -8.10 16.52
CA SER A 6 14.59 -6.84 16.98
C SER A 6 14.86 -5.80 15.87
N GLN A 7 14.95 -6.20 14.60
CA GLN A 7 15.19 -5.30 13.46
C GLN A 7 13.91 -4.96 12.71
N ILE A 8 12.88 -5.81 12.79
CA ILE A 8 11.57 -5.57 12.14
C ILE A 8 10.87 -4.37 12.77
N ILE A 9 10.85 -4.32 14.11
CA ILE A 9 10.15 -3.26 14.86
C ILE A 9 10.67 -1.85 14.50
N PRO A 10 11.99 -1.54 14.55
CA PRO A 10 12.47 -0.19 14.23
C PRO A 10 12.24 0.20 12.77
N SER A 11 12.43 -0.71 11.80
CA SER A 11 12.14 -0.43 10.39
C SER A 11 10.64 -0.19 10.15
N PHE A 12 9.79 -0.93 10.85
CA PHE A 12 8.34 -0.75 10.77
C PHE A 12 7.90 0.59 11.39
N VAL A 13 8.45 0.97 12.54
CA VAL A 13 8.19 2.29 13.16
C VAL A 13 8.60 3.42 12.21
N MET A 14 9.77 3.32 11.57
CA MET A 14 10.19 4.29 10.54
C MET A 14 9.23 4.33 9.35
N THR A 15 8.72 3.18 8.92
CA THR A 15 7.73 3.09 7.83
C THR A 15 6.43 3.80 8.20
N ILE A 16 5.95 3.64 9.43
CA ILE A 16 4.77 4.36 9.95
C ILE A 16 5.05 5.87 10.03
N LEU A 17 6.24 6.28 10.45
CA LEU A 17 6.62 7.70 10.47
C LEU A 17 6.60 8.30 9.05
N VAL A 18 7.15 7.59 8.07
CA VAL A 18 7.08 7.99 6.65
C VAL A 18 5.64 8.14 6.18
N LEU A 19 4.76 7.18 6.53
CA LEU A 19 3.33 7.29 6.22
C LEU A 19 2.73 8.57 6.80
N ILE A 20 2.93 8.82 8.10
CA ILE A 20 2.39 10.00 8.79
C ILE A 20 2.86 11.28 8.12
N VAL A 21 4.15 11.39 7.80
CA VAL A 21 4.71 12.59 7.15
C VAL A 21 4.08 12.78 5.77
N LEU A 22 3.96 11.73 4.98
CA LEU A 22 3.37 11.82 3.64
C LEU A 22 1.89 12.19 3.69
N GLU A 23 1.13 11.62 4.61
CA GLU A 23 -0.29 11.97 4.81
C GLU A 23 -0.45 13.42 5.24
N ILE A 24 0.36 13.92 6.18
CA ILE A 24 0.32 15.34 6.59
C ILE A 24 0.66 16.24 5.40
N LEU A 25 1.71 15.92 4.64
CA LEU A 25 2.12 16.72 3.49
C LEU A 25 1.03 16.77 2.42
N THR A 26 0.41 15.65 2.05
CA THR A 26 -0.62 15.65 1.01
C THR A 26 -1.94 16.26 1.47
N THR A 27 -2.37 15.98 2.71
CA THR A 27 -3.59 16.58 3.26
C THR A 27 -3.47 18.08 3.50
N THR A 28 -2.24 18.62 3.59
CA THR A 28 -2.02 20.07 3.74
C THR A 28 -1.73 20.75 2.39
N LEU A 29 -0.83 20.19 1.58
CA LEU A 29 -0.36 20.84 0.35
C LEU A 29 -1.38 20.76 -0.80
N LEU A 30 -2.08 19.64 -0.96
CA LEU A 30 -3.03 19.48 -2.08
C LEU A 30 -4.22 20.46 -1.99
N PRO A 31 -4.83 20.68 -0.81
CA PRO A 31 -5.87 21.71 -0.69
C PRO A 31 -5.37 23.12 -0.97
N ILE A 32 -4.13 23.46 -0.60
CA ILE A 32 -3.53 24.77 -0.89
C ILE A 32 -3.42 25.01 -2.40
N LEU A 33 -3.21 23.95 -3.18
CA LEU A 33 -3.17 24.01 -4.65
C LEU A 33 -4.57 23.99 -5.30
N GLY A 34 -5.64 24.02 -4.50
CA GLY A 34 -7.03 23.98 -4.99
C GLY A 34 -7.52 22.59 -5.38
N ILE A 35 -6.75 21.54 -5.08
CA ILE A 35 -7.15 20.14 -5.33
C ILE A 35 -7.84 19.60 -4.08
N GLU A 36 -9.15 19.80 -4.01
CA GLU A 36 -9.97 19.31 -2.91
C GLU A 36 -10.31 17.83 -3.08
N HIS A 37 -10.41 17.10 -1.96
CA HIS A 37 -10.81 15.68 -1.90
C HIS A 37 -9.92 14.66 -2.63
N TYR A 38 -8.78 15.07 -3.19
CA TYR A 38 -7.78 14.17 -3.75
C TYR A 38 -6.87 13.66 -2.64
N ARG A 39 -6.81 12.34 -2.46
CA ARG A 39 -5.99 11.72 -1.42
C ARG A 39 -5.15 10.62 -2.02
N LEU A 40 -3.84 10.81 -1.95
CA LEU A 40 -2.88 9.85 -2.46
C LEU A 40 -2.76 8.64 -1.50
N PRO A 41 -3.14 7.41 -1.93
CA PRO A 41 -3.17 6.25 -1.04
C PRO A 41 -1.77 5.65 -0.80
N PHE A 42 -0.90 6.34 -0.06
CA PHE A 42 0.44 5.84 0.29
C PHE A 42 0.40 4.60 1.19
N ASN A 43 -0.64 4.46 2.01
CA ASN A 43 -0.88 3.24 2.79
C ASN A 43 -0.91 1.98 1.91
N ILE A 44 -1.51 2.05 0.71
CA ILE A 44 -1.55 0.92 -0.23
C ILE A 44 -0.13 0.58 -0.71
N LEU A 45 0.71 1.57 -1.04
CA LEU A 45 2.10 1.32 -1.44
C LEU A 45 2.89 0.61 -0.34
N ILE A 46 2.75 1.06 0.91
CA ILE A 46 3.42 0.42 2.04
C ILE A 46 2.98 -1.02 2.18
N ILE A 47 1.67 -1.28 2.08
CA ILE A 47 1.13 -2.64 2.19
C ILE A 47 1.64 -3.51 1.06
N LEU A 48 1.66 -3.02 -0.18
CA LEU A 48 2.22 -3.76 -1.32
C LEU A 48 3.70 -4.04 -1.12
N PHE A 49 4.49 -3.06 -0.68
CA PHE A 49 5.90 -3.25 -0.37
C PHE A 49 6.10 -4.36 0.67
N LEU A 50 5.40 -4.28 1.80
CA LEU A 50 5.47 -5.30 2.85
C LEU A 50 5.04 -6.67 2.30
N ALA A 51 3.95 -6.71 1.54
CA ALA A 51 3.41 -7.92 0.92
C ALA A 51 4.37 -8.58 -0.06
N PHE A 52 5.17 -7.82 -0.81
CA PHE A 52 6.14 -8.39 -1.74
C PHE A 52 7.45 -8.77 -1.05
N LYS A 53 7.93 -7.92 -0.16
CA LYS A 53 9.28 -8.05 0.36
C LYS A 53 9.37 -8.85 1.63
N LEU A 54 8.34 -8.85 2.48
CA LEU A 54 8.42 -9.40 3.83
C LEU A 54 7.88 -10.85 3.90
N GLU A 55 8.72 -11.78 4.37
CA GLU A 55 8.33 -13.17 4.67
C GLU A 55 8.12 -13.38 6.16
N THR A 56 6.95 -13.01 6.65
CA THR A 56 6.60 -13.32 8.04
C THR A 56 5.14 -13.76 8.17
N PRO A 57 4.84 -14.71 9.07
CA PRO A 57 3.46 -15.08 9.39
C PRO A 57 2.67 -13.94 10.03
N PHE A 58 3.34 -12.88 10.48
CA PHE A 58 2.74 -11.71 11.13
C PHE A 58 2.37 -10.59 10.16
N ILE A 59 2.45 -10.81 8.84
CA ILE A 59 2.21 -9.77 7.85
C ILE A 59 0.79 -9.17 7.95
N ALA A 60 -0.22 -10.00 8.21
CA ALA A 60 -1.59 -9.56 8.44
C ALA A 60 -1.70 -8.58 9.62
N CYS A 61 -0.97 -8.85 10.72
CA CYS A 61 -0.90 -7.96 11.87
C CYS A 61 -0.21 -6.64 11.52
N LEU A 62 0.89 -6.68 10.75
CA LEU A 62 1.58 -5.47 10.31
C LEU A 62 0.67 -4.59 9.44
N ILE A 63 -0.05 -5.19 8.50
CA ILE A 63 -1.03 -4.48 7.65
C ILE A 63 -2.11 -3.82 8.50
N LEU A 64 -2.64 -4.54 9.49
CA LEU A 64 -3.63 -3.99 10.40
C LEU A 64 -3.09 -2.78 11.15
N VAL A 65 -1.83 -2.82 11.61
CA VAL A 65 -1.21 -1.66 12.28
C VAL A 65 -1.03 -0.50 11.31
N VAL A 66 -0.55 -0.73 10.08
CA VAL A 66 -0.47 0.33 9.04
C VAL A 66 -1.83 0.97 8.82
N GLN A 67 -2.88 0.16 8.67
CA GLN A 67 -4.24 0.67 8.45
C GLN A 67 -4.82 1.39 9.67
N LEU A 68 -4.46 0.97 10.88
CA LEU A 68 -4.86 1.66 12.11
C LEU A 68 -4.27 3.08 12.14
N PHE A 69 -2.98 3.24 11.85
CA PHE A 69 -2.36 4.56 11.79
C PHE A 69 -2.92 5.41 10.64
N TYR A 70 -3.15 4.81 9.47
CA TYR A 70 -3.79 5.50 8.34
C TYR A 70 -5.22 5.97 8.67
N SER A 71 -5.96 5.22 9.49
CA SER A 71 -7.34 5.57 9.87
C SER A 71 -7.47 6.90 10.62
N VAL A 72 -6.39 7.39 11.23
CA VAL A 72 -6.31 8.72 11.86
C VAL A 72 -6.54 9.84 10.82
N PHE A 73 -6.06 9.66 9.59
CA PHE A 73 -6.20 10.64 8.51
C PHE A 73 -7.45 10.39 7.66
N SER A 74 -7.94 9.14 7.62
CA SER A 74 -9.10 8.74 6.83
C SER A 74 -9.99 7.76 7.59
N VAL A 75 -10.99 8.29 8.30
CA VAL A 75 -11.96 7.48 9.07
C VAL A 75 -12.86 6.64 8.14
N GLU A 76 -13.15 7.13 6.93
CA GLU A 76 -13.95 6.39 5.96
C GLU A 76 -13.14 5.25 5.33
N GLY A 77 -13.54 4.02 5.65
CA GLY A 77 -13.12 2.84 4.91
C GLY A 77 -11.82 2.18 5.38
N TRP A 78 -11.30 2.50 6.56
CA TRP A 78 -10.16 1.78 7.14
C TRP A 78 -10.43 0.27 7.28
N ALA A 79 -11.66 -0.12 7.62
CA ALA A 79 -12.06 -1.54 7.71
C ALA A 79 -12.05 -2.21 6.33
N TYR A 80 -12.60 -1.55 5.31
CA TYR A 80 -12.55 -2.04 3.93
C TYR A 80 -11.12 -2.14 3.41
N GLY A 81 -10.27 -1.16 3.73
CA GLY A 81 -8.87 -1.15 3.38
C GLY A 81 -8.08 -2.26 4.08
N THR A 82 -8.37 -2.54 5.35
CA THR A 82 -7.76 -3.66 6.07
C THR A 82 -8.14 -4.99 5.43
N PHE A 83 -9.42 -5.18 5.12
CA PHE A 83 -9.89 -6.41 4.47
C PHE A 83 -9.29 -6.59 3.07
N ALA A 84 -9.32 -5.53 2.25
CA ALA A 84 -8.69 -5.55 0.92
C ALA A 84 -7.19 -5.82 1.02
N GLY A 85 -6.49 -5.23 2.00
CA GLY A 85 -5.07 -5.45 2.23
C GLY A 85 -4.74 -6.88 2.58
N VAL A 86 -5.51 -7.52 3.45
CA VAL A 86 -5.31 -8.94 3.79
C VAL A 86 -5.51 -9.83 2.56
N ILE A 87 -6.58 -9.61 1.77
CA ILE A 87 -6.82 -10.38 0.54
C ILE A 87 -5.68 -10.18 -0.47
N VAL A 88 -5.28 -8.93 -0.71
CA VAL A 88 -4.18 -8.61 -1.62
C VAL A 88 -2.88 -9.27 -1.17
N CYS A 89 -2.61 -9.32 0.13
CA CYS A 89 -1.41 -9.98 0.64
C CYS A 89 -1.45 -11.50 0.47
N ILE A 90 -2.63 -12.12 0.63
CA ILE A 90 -2.81 -13.54 0.30
C ILE A 90 -2.52 -13.77 -1.18
N ILE A 91 -3.09 -12.96 -2.08
CA ILE A 91 -2.85 -13.07 -3.53
C ILE A 91 -1.36 -12.92 -3.83
N ILE A 92 -0.70 -11.92 -3.26
CA ILE A 92 0.74 -11.68 -3.45
C ILE A 92 1.55 -12.86 -2.92
N SER A 93 1.22 -13.45 -1.77
CA SER A 93 1.96 -14.59 -1.23
C SER A 93 1.97 -15.81 -2.15
N TYR A 94 0.94 -15.97 -2.99
CA TYR A 94 0.91 -17.03 -4.02
C TYR A 94 1.62 -16.64 -5.32
N LEU A 95 1.64 -15.35 -5.66
CA LEU A 95 2.20 -14.87 -6.92
C LEU A 95 3.65 -14.41 -6.80
N ARG A 96 4.18 -14.24 -5.60
CA ARG A 96 5.49 -13.63 -5.34
C ARG A 96 6.61 -14.33 -6.10
N ASP A 97 6.64 -15.66 -6.09
CA ASP A 97 7.68 -16.45 -6.77
C ASP A 97 7.66 -16.27 -8.30
N MET A 98 6.55 -15.75 -8.85
CA MET A 98 6.41 -15.44 -10.27
C MET A 98 6.73 -13.96 -10.58
N LEU A 99 6.82 -13.09 -9.56
CA LEU A 99 6.95 -11.65 -9.69
C LEU A 99 8.37 -11.19 -9.34
N HIS A 100 9.27 -11.20 -10.33
CA HIS A 100 10.63 -10.66 -10.20
C HIS A 100 10.64 -9.15 -10.48
N PHE A 101 11.01 -8.34 -9.49
CA PHE A 101 11.03 -6.87 -9.58
C PHE A 101 12.29 -6.33 -10.26
N ASP A 102 12.63 -6.87 -11.44
CA ASP A 102 13.88 -6.54 -12.13
C ASP A 102 13.86 -5.16 -12.80
N SER A 103 12.66 -4.59 -13.00
CA SER A 103 12.48 -3.33 -13.73
C SER A 103 11.54 -2.37 -13.00
N LYS A 104 11.90 -1.08 -13.05
CA LYS A 104 11.03 0.03 -12.57
C LYS A 104 9.69 0.03 -13.29
N LEU A 105 9.66 -0.28 -14.59
CA LEU A 105 8.41 -0.37 -15.37
C LEU A 105 7.53 -1.53 -14.88
N PHE A 106 8.15 -2.66 -14.54
CA PHE A 106 7.42 -3.80 -13.99
C PHE A 106 6.81 -3.47 -12.63
N THR A 107 7.53 -2.76 -11.77
CA THR A 107 7.01 -2.30 -10.46
C THR A 107 5.78 -1.39 -10.63
N ILE A 108 5.82 -0.44 -11.58
CA ILE A 108 4.67 0.43 -11.90
C ILE A 108 3.47 -0.42 -12.32
N PHE A 109 3.68 -1.35 -13.26
CA PHE A 109 2.61 -2.20 -13.81
C PHE A 109 1.98 -3.10 -12.75
N VAL A 110 2.80 -3.78 -11.95
CA VAL A 110 2.35 -4.64 -10.85
C VAL A 110 1.57 -3.84 -9.81
N THR A 111 2.09 -2.67 -9.41
CA THR A 111 1.41 -1.77 -8.48
C THR A 111 0.03 -1.38 -9.00
N GLN A 112 -0.06 -1.00 -10.28
CA GLN A 112 -1.34 -0.63 -10.90
C GLN A 112 -2.34 -1.78 -10.87
N ILE A 113 -1.92 -3.01 -11.21
CA ILE A 113 -2.80 -4.18 -11.16
C ILE A 113 -3.34 -4.38 -9.74
N PHE A 114 -2.47 -4.38 -8.74
CA PHE A 114 -2.90 -4.62 -7.36
C PHE A 114 -3.76 -3.50 -6.80
N GLN A 115 -3.57 -2.27 -7.24
CA GLN A 115 -4.48 -1.17 -6.93
C GLN A 115 -5.86 -1.36 -7.55
N VAL A 116 -5.94 -1.84 -8.79
CA VAL A 116 -7.22 -2.16 -9.42
C VAL A 116 -7.92 -3.29 -8.66
N VAL A 117 -7.20 -4.35 -8.29
CA VAL A 117 -7.73 -5.44 -7.45
C VAL A 117 -8.25 -4.90 -6.12
N TRP A 118 -7.46 -4.04 -5.46
CA TRP A 118 -7.86 -3.38 -4.23
C TRP A 118 -9.16 -2.57 -4.40
N PHE A 119 -9.24 -1.76 -5.45
CA PHE A 119 -10.41 -0.95 -5.76
C PHE A 119 -11.64 -1.81 -5.99
N ILE A 120 -11.51 -2.93 -6.71
CA ILE A 120 -12.62 -3.88 -6.94
C ILE A 120 -13.12 -4.45 -5.61
N ILE A 121 -12.22 -4.91 -4.72
CA ILE A 121 -12.60 -5.45 -3.42
C ILE A 121 -13.32 -4.40 -2.58
N VAL A 122 -12.75 -3.19 -2.47
CA VAL A 122 -13.36 -2.10 -1.70
C VAL A 122 -14.72 -1.70 -2.29
N SER A 123 -14.84 -1.63 -3.61
CA SER A 123 -16.10 -1.29 -4.30
C SER A 123 -17.18 -2.33 -4.05
N LEU A 124 -16.82 -3.62 -4.07
CA LEU A 124 -17.74 -4.71 -3.75
C LEU A 124 -18.26 -4.59 -2.30
N LEU A 125 -17.38 -4.35 -1.33
CA LEU A 125 -17.78 -4.22 0.08
C LEU A 125 -18.66 -3.00 0.33
N ILE A 126 -18.36 -1.89 -0.36
CA ILE A 126 -19.18 -0.68 -0.32
C ILE A 126 -20.56 -0.95 -0.92
N TYR A 127 -20.62 -1.64 -2.06
CA TYR A 127 -21.87 -2.01 -2.71
C TYR A 127 -22.74 -2.87 -1.78
N LEU A 128 -22.14 -3.87 -1.13
CA LEU A 128 -22.83 -4.73 -0.16
C LEU A 128 -23.39 -3.94 1.04
N ARG A 129 -22.75 -2.84 1.44
CA ARG A 129 -23.23 -1.99 2.54
C ARG A 129 -24.31 -1.01 2.12
N LEU A 130 -24.14 -0.33 0.99
CA LEU A 130 -24.98 0.80 0.60
C LEU A 130 -26.10 0.41 -0.38
N GLY A 131 -25.96 -0.70 -1.10
CA GLY A 131 -26.92 -1.14 -2.12
C GLY A 131 -26.99 -0.26 -3.37
N THR A 132 -26.15 0.77 -3.48
CA THR A 132 -26.17 1.77 -4.57
C THR A 132 -24.82 1.86 -5.27
N THR A 133 -24.83 2.09 -6.59
CA THR A 133 -23.61 2.21 -7.41
C THR A 133 -23.11 3.65 -7.56
N GLU A 134 -23.91 4.66 -7.25
CA GLU A 134 -23.56 6.09 -7.44
C GLU A 134 -22.26 6.47 -6.72
N TYR A 135 -22.13 6.09 -5.45
CA TYR A 135 -20.93 6.36 -4.66
C TYR A 135 -19.68 5.66 -5.23
N ILE A 136 -19.85 4.48 -5.84
CA ILE A 136 -18.76 3.72 -6.46
C ILE A 136 -18.26 4.42 -7.72
N LEU A 137 -19.17 4.95 -8.55
CA LEU A 137 -18.82 5.70 -9.76
C LEU A 137 -18.04 6.99 -9.42
N LEU A 138 -18.48 7.73 -8.41
CA LEU A 138 -17.76 8.90 -7.91
C LEU A 138 -16.38 8.54 -7.36
N LYS A 139 -16.25 7.37 -6.73
CA LYS A 139 -14.96 6.88 -6.24
C LYS A 139 -14.05 6.41 -7.37
N LEU A 140 -14.60 5.78 -8.41
CA LEU A 140 -13.86 5.35 -9.60
C LEU A 140 -13.23 6.54 -10.33
N ALA A 141 -14.00 7.62 -10.50
CA ALA A 141 -13.53 8.84 -11.16
C ALA A 141 -12.31 9.46 -10.45
N ARG A 142 -12.27 9.39 -9.10
CA ARG A 142 -11.13 9.83 -8.28
C ARG A 142 -9.99 8.81 -8.27
N PHE A 143 -10.32 7.53 -8.22
CA PHE A 143 -9.35 6.44 -8.19
C PHE A 143 -8.46 6.40 -9.44
N LEU A 144 -9.00 6.67 -10.63
CA LEU A 144 -8.23 6.63 -11.87
C LEU A 144 -6.98 7.54 -11.84
N PRO A 145 -7.09 8.85 -11.58
CA PRO A 145 -5.92 9.71 -11.48
C PRO A 145 -5.06 9.41 -10.24
N GLU A 146 -5.66 9.07 -9.10
CA GLU A 146 -4.91 8.72 -7.86
C GLU A 146 -4.03 7.47 -8.05
N SER A 147 -4.59 6.43 -8.65
CA SER A 147 -3.89 5.17 -8.91
C SER A 147 -2.71 5.36 -9.86
N LEU A 148 -2.91 6.11 -10.94
CA LEU A 148 -1.86 6.37 -11.92
C LEU A 148 -0.67 7.10 -11.28
N VAL A 149 -0.94 8.17 -10.52
CA VAL A 149 0.11 8.94 -9.84
C VAL A 149 0.87 8.05 -8.86
N ILE A 150 0.17 7.29 -8.03
CA ILE A 150 0.81 6.43 -7.04
C ILE A 150 1.62 5.30 -7.70
N SER A 151 1.11 4.69 -8.77
CA SER A 151 1.83 3.64 -9.48
C SER A 151 3.12 4.18 -10.10
N LEU A 152 3.13 5.41 -10.63
CA LEU A 152 4.35 6.07 -11.11
C LEU A 152 5.33 6.39 -9.97
N MET A 153 4.82 6.74 -8.80
CA MET A 153 5.65 6.99 -7.61
C MET A 153 6.18 5.70 -6.96
N ALA A 154 5.59 4.55 -7.26
CA ALA A 154 5.87 3.27 -6.61
C ALA A 154 7.37 2.88 -6.65
N PRO A 155 8.10 2.96 -7.79
CA PRO A 155 9.51 2.58 -7.82
C PRO A 155 10.39 3.42 -6.90
N PHE A 156 10.13 4.74 -6.84
CA PHE A 156 10.87 5.65 -5.95
C PHE A 156 10.54 5.38 -4.49
N PHE A 157 9.26 5.13 -4.19
CA PHE A 157 8.82 4.84 -2.85
C PHE A 157 9.34 3.49 -2.35
N PHE A 158 9.37 2.47 -3.21
CA PHE A 158 9.92 1.15 -2.89
C PHE A 158 11.43 1.23 -2.65
N MET A 159 12.16 2.04 -3.42
CA MET A 159 13.58 2.31 -3.16
C MET A 159 13.82 2.97 -1.79
N LEU A 160 12.97 3.92 -1.39
CA LEU A 160 13.02 4.55 -0.06
C LEU A 160 12.76 3.51 1.04
N LEU A 161 11.75 2.67 0.88
CA LEU A 161 11.45 1.61 1.85
C LEU A 161 12.55 0.54 1.88
N ASP A 162 13.16 0.18 0.74
CA ASP A 162 14.29 -0.75 0.67
C ASP A 162 15.47 -0.27 1.53
N GLN A 163 15.73 1.04 1.55
CA GLN A 163 16.75 1.64 2.42
C GLN A 163 16.39 1.52 3.92
N ILE A 164 15.12 1.75 4.28
CA ILE A 164 14.63 1.65 5.67
C ILE A 164 14.68 0.20 6.18
N TRP A 165 14.32 -0.74 5.31
CA TRP A 165 14.27 -2.18 5.61
C TRP A 165 15.59 -2.90 5.34
N LYS A 166 16.60 -2.18 4.79
CA LYS A 166 17.92 -2.68 4.44
C LYS A 166 17.87 -3.92 3.54
N VAL A 167 16.94 -3.90 2.57
CA VAL A 167 16.77 -4.95 1.56
C VAL A 167 17.60 -4.58 0.34
N LYS A 168 18.26 -5.54 -0.31
CA LYS A 168 18.89 -5.29 -1.62
C LYS A 168 17.83 -5.01 -2.68
N GLU A 169 18.14 -4.14 -3.64
CA GLU A 169 17.32 -3.93 -4.85
C GLU A 169 17.06 -5.29 -5.53
N GLY A 170 15.80 -5.63 -5.74
CA GLY A 170 15.37 -6.92 -6.32
C GLY A 170 15.31 -8.12 -5.36
N GLY A 171 15.81 -8.01 -4.13
CA GLY A 171 15.79 -9.12 -3.16
C GLY A 171 14.49 -9.17 -2.32
N VAL A 172 14.06 -10.39 -1.98
CA VAL A 172 13.05 -10.64 -0.93
C VAL A 172 13.75 -10.62 0.44
N LEU A 173 13.09 -10.08 1.48
CA LEU A 173 13.60 -10.14 2.86
C LEU A 173 13.56 -11.59 3.35
N GLY A 174 14.69 -12.30 3.19
CA GLY A 174 14.80 -13.70 3.57
C GLY A 174 15.83 -14.45 2.73
N GLU A 175 15.96 -14.09 1.45
CA GLU A 175 16.96 -14.61 0.52
C GLU A 175 18.32 -13.98 0.80
N ASN A 176 18.99 -14.50 1.83
CA ASN A 176 20.44 -14.53 1.87
C ASN A 176 20.77 -15.94 2.32
N ASP A 177 20.84 -16.85 1.35
CA ASP A 177 21.87 -17.88 1.24
C ASP A 177 22.65 -17.60 -0.05
#